data_AF-A0A0J9T0Y3-F1
#
_entry.id   AF-A0A0J9T0Y3-F1
#
_cell.length_a   1.000
_cell.length_b   1.000
_cell.length_c   1.000
_cell.angle_alpha   90.00
_cell.angle_beta   90.00
_cell.angle_gamma   90.00
#
_symmetry.space_group_name_H-M   'P 1'
#
loop_
_entity.id
_entity.type
_entity.pdbx_description
1 polymer ?
#
loop_
_entity_poly.entity_id
_entity_poly.type
_entity_poly.pdbx_seq_one_letter_code
_entity_poly.pdbx_strand_id
1 'polypeptide(L)'
;MLNSCDKLTLREACNDNNFYRNYLIAEKYLNHFKAMGNSPYVEYACKYFSYWVYKEMLKDNQYGYSVSELRDIIMRRKDVNTCNDYVENISTQIYLNIKKLIDLHNNFMEVLGGTNSFDLNKAEKLFNFYNGLINTCYLNSDDSFCNGIETIRNGYNETLIKATDCAPYNFLQPFQKRPEKSANTIATAAITAISFASIMTYTVNKRYR
;
A
#
# COMPACT_ATOMS: atom_id res chain seq x y z
N MET A 1 -31.57 -3.51 -8.94
CA MET A 1 -31.40 -2.13 -9.48
C MET A 1 -30.09 -2.09 -10.23
N LEU A 2 -30.08 -1.51 -11.44
CA LEU A 2 -29.07 -1.72 -12.47
C LEU A 2 -27.62 -1.48 -12.01
N ASN A 3 -26.84 -2.57 -12.01
CA ASN A 3 -25.38 -2.60 -12.02
C ASN A 3 -24.89 -2.11 -13.40
N SER A 4 -24.94 -0.81 -13.66
CA SER A 4 -24.43 -0.26 -14.92
C SER A 4 -23.39 0.82 -14.64
N CYS A 5 -22.20 0.59 -15.19
CA CYS A 5 -21.15 1.60 -15.31
C CYS A 5 -21.73 2.90 -15.88
N ASP A 6 -21.33 4.05 -15.33
CA ASP A 6 -21.90 5.34 -15.68
C ASP A 6 -21.44 5.79 -17.08
N LYS A 7 -22.07 5.23 -18.13
CA LYS A 7 -21.70 5.47 -19.53
C LYS A 7 -21.78 6.93 -19.95
N LEU A 8 -22.57 7.76 -19.27
CA LEU A 8 -22.64 9.20 -19.57
C LEU A 8 -21.34 9.90 -19.18
N THR A 9 -20.78 9.56 -18.02
CA THR A 9 -19.56 10.18 -17.49
C THR A 9 -18.30 9.46 -17.95
N LEU A 10 -18.31 8.13 -17.96
CA LEU A 10 -17.15 7.26 -18.21
C LEU A 10 -17.03 6.81 -19.66
N ARG A 11 -18.03 7.13 -20.51
CA ARG A 11 -18.01 6.94 -21.98
C ARG A 11 -17.37 5.63 -22.41
N GLU A 12 -16.23 5.73 -23.12
CA GLU A 12 -15.48 4.63 -23.72
C GLU A 12 -14.90 3.67 -22.67
N ALA A 13 -14.57 4.15 -21.46
CA ALA A 13 -14.04 3.31 -20.40
C ALA A 13 -15.05 2.22 -19.98
N CYS A 14 -16.35 2.50 -20.00
CA CYS A 14 -17.37 1.50 -19.72
C CYS A 14 -17.53 0.43 -20.83
N ASN A 15 -16.96 0.66 -22.01
CA ASN A 15 -16.94 -0.33 -23.10
C ASN A 15 -15.70 -1.24 -23.04
N ASP A 16 -14.67 -0.83 -22.30
CA ASP A 16 -13.57 -1.73 -21.95
C ASP A 16 -14.06 -2.75 -20.91
N ASN A 17 -13.98 -4.04 -21.26
CA ASN A 17 -14.50 -5.12 -20.42
C ASN A 17 -13.78 -5.22 -19.06
N ASN A 18 -12.48 -4.93 -19.02
CA ASN A 18 -11.69 -5.01 -17.78
C ASN A 18 -12.05 -3.84 -16.86
N PHE A 19 -12.09 -2.62 -17.39
CA PHE A 19 -12.51 -1.43 -16.65
C PHE A 19 -13.95 -1.58 -16.16
N TYR A 20 -14.88 -2.03 -17.01
CA TYR A 20 -16.27 -2.27 -16.63
C TYR A 20 -16.39 -3.27 -15.48
N ARG A 21 -15.66 -4.39 -15.56
CA ARG A 21 -15.63 -5.40 -14.48
C ARG A 21 -15.09 -4.78 -13.19
N ASN A 22 -13.99 -4.05 -13.26
CA ASN A 22 -13.37 -3.44 -12.08
C ASN A 22 -14.22 -2.32 -11.48
N TYR A 23 -14.94 -1.55 -12.30
CA TYR A 23 -15.95 -0.59 -11.85
C TYR A 23 -17.03 -1.28 -10.99
N LEU A 24 -17.56 -2.42 -11.44
CA LEU A 24 -18.58 -3.15 -10.68
C LEU A 24 -18.02 -3.73 -9.37
N ILE A 25 -16.76 -4.14 -9.35
CA ILE A 25 -16.09 -4.58 -8.11
C ILE A 25 -15.93 -3.40 -7.15
N ALA A 26 -15.48 -2.25 -7.65
CA ALA A 26 -15.32 -1.02 -6.88
C ALA A 26 -16.66 -0.56 -6.27
N GLU A 27 -17.74 -0.57 -7.05
CA GLU A 27 -19.09 -0.26 -6.56
C GLU A 27 -19.52 -1.21 -5.44
N LYS A 28 -19.35 -2.53 -5.62
CA LYS A 28 -19.68 -3.51 -4.58
C LYS A 28 -18.83 -3.31 -3.32
N TYR A 29 -17.55 -3.02 -3.49
CA TYR A 29 -16.62 -2.78 -2.38
C TYR A 29 -17.08 -1.58 -1.54
N LEU A 30 -17.31 -0.42 -2.16
CA LEU A 30 -17.73 0.79 -1.45
C LEU A 30 -19.10 0.62 -0.77
N ASN A 31 -20.02 -0.12 -1.41
CA ASN A 31 -21.33 -0.43 -0.81
C ASN A 31 -21.23 -1.34 0.42
N HIS A 32 -20.27 -2.26 0.46
CA HIS A 32 -20.05 -3.12 1.62
C HIS A 32 -19.68 -2.30 2.86
N PHE A 33 -18.80 -1.30 2.71
CA PHE A 33 -18.35 -0.46 3.83
C PHE A 33 -19.36 0.62 4.22
N LYS A 34 -20.27 1.02 3.32
CA LYS A 34 -21.43 1.84 3.69
C LYS A 34 -22.21 1.22 4.86
N ALA A 35 -22.34 -0.10 4.89
CA ALA A 35 -23.09 -0.79 5.94
C ALA A 35 -22.34 -0.89 7.29
N MET A 36 -21.05 -0.54 7.33
CA MET A 36 -20.19 -0.70 8.52
C MET A 36 -20.02 0.56 9.38
N GLY A 37 -20.55 1.72 8.96
CA GLY A 37 -20.55 2.96 9.77
C GLY A 37 -19.15 3.52 10.08
N ASN A 38 -18.98 4.19 11.23
CA ASN A 38 -17.73 4.88 11.63
C ASN A 38 -16.65 3.96 12.22
N SER A 39 -16.53 2.75 11.67
CA SER A 39 -15.52 1.81 12.13
C SER A 39 -14.12 2.27 11.70
N PRO A 40 -13.07 2.16 12.54
CA PRO A 40 -11.69 2.45 12.13
C PRO A 40 -11.23 1.56 10.96
N TYR A 41 -11.88 0.42 10.74
CA TYR A 41 -11.67 -0.42 9.56
C TYR A 41 -12.08 0.25 8.24
N VAL A 42 -12.97 1.25 8.28
CA VAL A 42 -13.38 2.00 7.09
C VAL A 42 -12.24 2.82 6.54
N GLU A 43 -11.48 3.53 7.38
CA GLU A 43 -10.30 4.27 6.93
C GLU A 43 -9.33 3.33 6.17
N TYR A 44 -9.00 2.19 6.78
CA TYR A 44 -8.08 1.23 6.18
C TYR A 44 -8.64 0.64 4.87
N ALA A 45 -9.92 0.31 4.83
CA ALA A 45 -10.56 -0.18 3.62
C ALA A 45 -10.57 0.87 2.50
N CYS A 46 -10.79 2.13 2.82
CA CYS A 46 -10.79 3.23 1.85
C CYS A 46 -9.38 3.54 1.30
N LYS A 47 -8.35 3.42 2.14
CA LYS A 47 -6.94 3.52 1.68
C LYS A 47 -6.56 2.34 0.79
N TYR A 48 -6.95 1.12 1.17
CA TYR A 48 -6.79 -0.05 0.30
C TYR A 48 -7.54 0.11 -1.04
N PHE A 49 -8.76 0.64 -1.01
CA PHE A 49 -9.53 0.93 -2.21
C PHE A 49 -8.75 1.83 -3.17
N SER A 50 -8.11 2.88 -2.64
CA SER A 50 -7.28 3.79 -3.44
C SER A 50 -6.17 3.05 -4.18
N TYR A 51 -5.43 2.20 -3.46
CA TYR A 51 -4.38 1.34 -4.04
C TYR A 51 -4.92 0.42 -5.13
N TRP A 52 -6.03 -0.26 -4.85
CA TRP A 52 -6.61 -1.24 -5.76
C TRP A 52 -7.14 -0.58 -7.04
N VAL A 53 -7.89 0.53 -6.92
CA VAL A 53 -8.40 1.27 -8.08
C VAL A 53 -7.24 1.77 -8.93
N TYR A 54 -6.21 2.35 -8.31
CA TYR A 54 -5.06 2.79 -9.07
C TYR A 54 -4.42 1.64 -9.84
N LYS A 55 -4.12 0.53 -9.15
CA LYS A 55 -3.47 -0.65 -9.74
C LYS A 55 -4.27 -1.28 -10.89
N GLU A 56 -5.56 -1.50 -10.68
CA GLU A 56 -6.39 -2.31 -11.60
C GLU A 56 -7.13 -1.48 -12.65
N MET A 57 -7.26 -0.16 -12.45
CA MET A 57 -8.04 0.70 -13.33
C MET A 57 -7.30 1.91 -13.88
N LEU A 58 -6.26 2.43 -13.21
CA LEU A 58 -5.65 3.72 -13.58
C LEU A 58 -4.18 3.65 -14.02
N LYS A 59 -3.40 2.71 -13.49
CA LYS A 59 -1.94 2.66 -13.68
C LYS A 59 -1.52 2.60 -15.14
N ASP A 60 -2.22 1.79 -15.93
CA ASP A 60 -1.95 1.60 -17.35
C ASP A 60 -3.03 2.27 -18.23
N ASN A 61 -3.78 3.21 -17.63
CA ASN A 61 -5.00 3.75 -18.19
C ASN A 61 -4.75 4.94 -19.13
N GLN A 62 -5.57 5.01 -20.17
CA GLN A 62 -5.61 6.04 -21.21
C GLN A 62 -6.67 7.12 -20.90
N TYR A 63 -7.62 6.83 -20.00
CA TYR A 63 -8.83 7.64 -19.79
C TYR A 63 -8.67 8.83 -18.82
N GLY A 64 -7.48 9.04 -18.25
CA GLY A 64 -7.14 10.28 -17.53
C GLY A 64 -7.81 10.51 -16.16
N TYR A 65 -8.53 9.53 -15.61
CA TYR A 65 -9.21 9.67 -14.32
C TYR A 65 -8.27 9.52 -13.11
N SER A 66 -8.56 10.27 -12.05
CA SER A 66 -8.00 10.08 -10.70
C SER A 66 -8.83 9.08 -9.87
N VAL A 67 -8.26 8.62 -8.77
CA VAL A 67 -8.95 7.71 -7.83
C VAL A 67 -10.17 8.40 -7.23
N SER A 68 -10.03 9.67 -6.81
CA SER A 68 -11.13 10.46 -6.26
C SER A 68 -12.28 10.61 -7.25
N GLU A 69 -11.99 10.94 -8.51
CA GLU A 69 -13.03 11.09 -9.53
C GLU A 69 -13.79 9.79 -9.78
N LEU A 70 -13.09 8.65 -9.90
CA LEU A 70 -13.76 7.36 -10.07
C LEU A 70 -14.67 7.03 -8.89
N ARG A 71 -14.19 7.27 -7.66
CA ARG A 71 -15.02 7.06 -6.48
C ARG A 71 -16.27 7.94 -6.51
N ASP A 72 -16.13 9.22 -6.84
CA ASP A 72 -17.26 10.16 -6.85
C ASP A 72 -18.29 9.75 -7.90
N ILE A 73 -17.83 9.32 -9.08
CA ILE A 73 -18.71 8.81 -10.14
C ILE A 73 -19.46 7.56 -9.67
N ILE A 74 -18.76 6.61 -9.05
CA ILE A 74 -19.37 5.37 -8.53
C ILE A 74 -20.44 5.69 -7.47
N MET A 75 -20.17 6.67 -6.60
CA MET A 75 -21.04 6.99 -5.46
C MET A 75 -22.15 8.00 -5.80
N ARG A 76 -22.04 8.77 -6.89
CA ARG A 76 -23.01 9.81 -7.30
C ARG A 76 -24.45 9.31 -7.38
N ARG A 77 -24.65 8.07 -7.84
CA ARG A 77 -25.99 7.46 -7.96
C ARG A 77 -26.57 6.96 -6.64
N LYS A 78 -25.81 7.03 -5.55
CA LYS A 78 -26.14 6.40 -4.26
C LYS A 78 -26.31 7.40 -3.12
N ASP A 79 -26.06 8.69 -3.35
CA ASP A 79 -26.20 9.79 -2.38
C ASP A 79 -25.46 9.54 -1.05
N VAL A 80 -24.19 9.11 -1.14
CA VAL A 80 -23.42 8.61 0.01
C VAL A 80 -21.96 9.08 -0.04
N ASN A 81 -21.45 9.48 1.12
CA ASN A 81 -20.09 10.02 1.34
C ASN A 81 -19.07 8.98 1.84
N THR A 82 -19.29 7.68 1.57
CA THR A 82 -18.36 6.62 2.02
C THR A 82 -16.97 6.86 1.44
N CYS A 83 -15.95 6.86 2.32
CA CYS A 83 -14.54 7.11 2.04
C CYS A 83 -14.13 8.57 1.76
N ASN A 84 -15.00 9.60 1.97
CA ASN A 84 -14.71 11.00 1.61
C ASN A 84 -13.33 11.47 2.06
N ASP A 85 -13.01 11.22 3.31
CA ASP A 85 -11.80 11.75 3.94
C ASP A 85 -10.59 10.80 3.83
N TYR A 86 -10.76 9.63 3.22
CA TYR A 86 -9.77 8.54 3.27
C TYR A 86 -9.30 8.05 1.90
N VAL A 87 -9.96 8.42 0.80
CA VAL A 87 -9.45 8.14 -0.54
C VAL A 87 -8.25 9.04 -0.81
N GLU A 88 -7.18 8.42 -1.29
CA GLU A 88 -5.94 9.11 -1.63
C GLU A 88 -5.71 9.00 -3.14
N ASN A 89 -5.36 10.11 -3.77
CA ASN A 89 -4.91 10.06 -5.15
C ASN A 89 -3.50 9.48 -5.20
N ILE A 90 -3.34 8.42 -6.00
CA ILE A 90 -2.09 7.68 -6.11
C ILE A 90 -1.41 8.07 -7.41
N SER A 91 -0.17 8.55 -7.28
CA SER A 91 0.74 8.71 -8.42
C SER A 91 1.49 7.41 -8.68
N THR A 92 2.11 7.29 -9.86
CA THR A 92 2.98 6.15 -10.19
C THR A 92 4.09 5.97 -9.15
N GLN A 93 4.67 7.07 -8.67
CA GLN A 93 5.71 7.02 -7.64
C GLN A 93 5.17 6.49 -6.30
N ILE A 94 4.01 6.97 -5.86
CA ILE A 94 3.35 6.50 -4.63
C ILE A 94 3.03 5.01 -4.74
N TYR A 95 2.48 4.56 -5.87
CA TYR A 95 2.21 3.14 -6.11
C TYR A 95 3.48 2.28 -6.05
N LEU A 96 4.58 2.73 -6.68
CA LEU A 96 5.86 2.01 -6.64
C LEU A 96 6.43 1.93 -5.23
N ASN A 97 6.28 2.99 -4.43
CA ASN A 97 6.69 2.99 -3.02
C ASN A 97 5.84 2.00 -2.19
N ILE A 98 4.52 2.01 -2.34
CA ILE A 98 3.62 1.04 -1.68
C ILE A 98 4.00 -0.39 -2.06
N LYS A 99 4.26 -0.66 -3.36
CA LYS A 99 4.67 -1.98 -3.83
C LYS A 99 5.98 -2.42 -3.18
N LYS A 100 6.99 -1.55 -3.12
CA LYS A 100 8.27 -1.86 -2.45
C LYS A 100 8.08 -2.21 -0.98
N LEU A 101 7.19 -1.53 -0.25
CA LEU A 101 6.88 -1.87 1.14
C LEU A 101 6.21 -3.25 1.25
N ILE A 102 5.24 -3.55 0.38
CA ILE A 102 4.59 -4.87 0.32
C ILE A 102 5.62 -5.97 0.04
N ASP A 103 6.51 -5.77 -0.92
CA ASP A 103 7.54 -6.75 -1.28
C ASP A 103 8.55 -6.95 -0.13
N LEU A 104 9.01 -5.86 0.50
CA LEU A 104 9.90 -5.92 1.66
C LEU A 104 9.26 -6.67 2.83
N HIS A 105 7.98 -6.42 3.11
CA HIS A 105 7.27 -7.10 4.18
C HIS A 105 6.96 -8.57 3.86
N ASN A 106 6.60 -8.91 2.63
CA ASN A 106 6.43 -10.31 2.23
C ASN A 106 7.73 -11.10 2.43
N ASN A 107 8.88 -10.52 2.03
CA ASN A 107 10.18 -11.12 2.31
C ASN A 107 10.41 -11.28 3.82
N PHE A 108 9.98 -10.33 4.64
CA PHE A 108 10.09 -10.45 6.10
C PHE A 108 9.21 -11.57 6.65
N MET A 109 7.97 -11.71 6.16
CA MET A 109 7.09 -12.80 6.55
C MET A 109 7.62 -14.17 6.10
N GLU A 110 8.28 -14.25 4.95
CA GLU A 110 8.96 -15.48 4.50
C GLU A 110 10.06 -15.90 5.49
N VAL A 111 10.83 -14.94 6.02
CA VAL A 111 11.82 -15.19 7.08
C VAL A 111 11.16 -15.73 8.35
N LEU A 112 10.02 -15.16 8.75
CA LEU A 112 9.26 -15.59 9.94
C LEU A 112 8.56 -16.95 9.77
N GLY A 113 8.13 -17.29 8.56
CA GLY A 113 7.32 -18.48 8.25
C GLY A 113 8.09 -19.79 8.11
N GLY A 114 9.38 -19.84 8.47
CA GLY A 114 10.19 -21.07 8.46
C GLY A 114 9.86 -22.00 9.63
N THR A 115 9.80 -23.31 9.38
CA THR A 115 9.66 -24.33 10.43
C THR A 115 10.96 -24.41 11.23
N ASN A 116 11.03 -23.69 12.34
CA ASN A 116 11.97 -23.81 13.46
C ASN A 116 13.46 -23.51 13.22
N SER A 117 13.88 -23.12 12.02
CA SER A 117 15.23 -22.62 11.76
C SER A 117 15.18 -21.36 10.91
N PHE A 118 15.95 -20.34 11.31
CA PHE A 118 16.15 -19.13 10.54
C PHE A 118 16.69 -19.47 9.14
N ASP A 119 15.92 -19.15 8.10
CA ASP A 119 16.28 -19.47 6.72
C ASP A 119 17.20 -18.37 6.15
N LEU A 120 18.49 -18.68 6.07
CA LEU A 120 19.53 -17.75 5.61
C LEU A 120 19.28 -17.22 4.19
N ASN A 121 18.72 -18.03 3.28
CA ASN A 121 18.47 -17.60 1.90
C ASN A 121 17.36 -16.55 1.86
N LYS A 122 16.32 -16.71 2.69
CA LYS A 122 15.23 -15.73 2.80
C LYS A 122 15.70 -14.46 3.48
N ALA A 123 16.56 -14.59 4.50
CA ALA A 123 17.19 -13.46 5.17
C ALA A 123 18.08 -12.66 4.22
N GLU A 124 18.90 -13.33 3.41
CA GLU A 124 19.74 -12.71 2.39
C GLU A 124 18.90 -11.97 1.33
N LYS A 125 17.80 -12.58 0.87
CA LYS A 125 16.85 -11.93 -0.05
C LYS A 125 16.29 -10.63 0.54
N LEU A 126 15.87 -10.65 1.80
CA LEU A 126 15.38 -9.47 2.51
C LEU A 126 16.49 -8.41 2.68
N PHE A 127 17.70 -8.83 3.07
CA PHE A 127 18.86 -7.96 3.26
C PHE A 127 19.24 -7.23 1.97
N ASN A 128 19.35 -7.96 0.86
CA ASN A 128 19.66 -7.39 -0.45
C ASN A 128 18.58 -6.42 -0.92
N PHE A 129 17.30 -6.77 -0.71
CA PHE A 129 16.19 -5.88 -1.05
C PHE A 129 16.21 -4.59 -0.22
N TYR A 130 16.43 -4.70 1.10
CA TYR A 130 16.56 -3.56 2.00
C TYR A 130 17.73 -2.64 1.63
N ASN A 131 18.91 -3.21 1.33
CA ASN A 131 20.08 -2.42 0.94
C ASN A 131 19.88 -1.69 -0.38
N GLY A 132 19.06 -2.21 -1.29
CA GLY A 132 18.61 -1.48 -2.47
C GLY A 132 17.76 -0.24 -2.16
N LEU A 133 17.19 -0.15 -0.96
CA LEU A 133 16.33 0.95 -0.50
C LEU A 133 17.02 1.90 0.49
N ILE A 134 18.13 1.50 1.13
CA ILE A 134 18.71 2.22 2.26
C ILE A 134 19.09 3.68 1.94
N ASN A 135 19.50 3.95 0.70
CA ASN A 135 19.89 5.29 0.24
C ASN A 135 18.70 6.15 -0.26
N THR A 136 17.48 5.61 -0.24
CA THR A 136 16.26 6.35 -0.62
C THR A 136 15.70 7.16 0.54
N CYS A 137 16.18 6.91 1.76
CA CYS A 137 15.69 7.48 3.00
C CYS A 137 16.82 8.07 3.83
N TYR A 138 16.43 8.95 4.77
CA TYR A 138 17.34 9.52 5.74
C TYR A 138 16.89 9.17 7.16
N LEU A 139 17.85 9.17 8.09
CA LEU A 139 17.57 8.97 9.52
C LEU A 139 16.58 10.03 10.03
N ASN A 140 15.60 9.61 10.82
CA ASN A 140 14.54 10.45 11.38
C ASN A 140 13.71 11.17 10.30
N SER A 141 13.57 10.56 9.11
CA SER A 141 12.68 11.09 8.08
C SER A 141 11.22 11.00 8.53
N ASP A 142 10.47 12.10 8.43
CA ASP A 142 9.01 12.10 8.63
C ASP A 142 8.26 11.53 7.41
N ASP A 143 9.01 11.15 6.35
CA ASP A 143 8.45 10.51 5.16
C ASP A 143 7.85 9.13 5.52
N SER A 144 6.60 8.95 5.14
CA SER A 144 5.84 7.77 5.51
C SER A 144 6.36 6.49 4.86
N PHE A 145 7.01 6.56 3.69
CA PHE A 145 7.60 5.40 3.04
C PHE A 145 8.85 4.97 3.81
N CYS A 146 9.67 5.94 4.23
CA CYS A 146 10.82 5.70 5.09
C CYS A 146 10.44 5.13 6.45
N ASN A 147 9.37 5.64 7.08
CA ASN A 147 8.84 5.08 8.32
C ASN A 147 8.38 3.63 8.17
N GLY A 148 7.77 3.28 7.03
CA GLY A 148 7.39 1.90 6.71
C GLY A 148 8.61 0.97 6.59
N ILE A 149 9.66 1.40 5.88
CA ILE A 149 10.90 0.62 5.77
C ILE A 149 11.56 0.44 7.14
N GLU A 150 11.65 1.51 7.94
CA GLU A 150 12.27 1.50 9.27
C GLU A 150 11.53 0.57 10.23
N THR A 151 10.19 0.54 10.16
CA THR A 151 9.36 -0.39 10.94
C THR A 151 9.71 -1.84 10.64
N ILE A 152 9.86 -2.20 9.35
CA ILE A 152 10.22 -3.57 8.95
C ILE A 152 11.66 -3.89 9.37
N ARG A 153 12.59 -2.94 9.23
CA ARG A 153 13.97 -3.09 9.70
C ARG A 153 14.01 -3.41 11.19
N ASN A 154 13.30 -2.65 12.01
CA ASN A 154 13.28 -2.84 13.46
C ASN A 154 12.71 -4.22 13.81
N GLY A 155 11.57 -4.59 13.24
CA GLY A 155 10.97 -5.91 13.47
C GLY A 155 11.87 -7.08 13.07
N TYR A 156 12.57 -6.96 11.93
CA TYR A 156 13.52 -7.98 11.49
C TYR A 156 14.76 -8.05 12.39
N ASN A 157 15.36 -6.92 12.75
CA ASN A 157 16.50 -6.88 13.66
C ASN A 157 16.16 -7.43 15.05
N GLU A 158 14.96 -7.14 15.57
CA GLU A 158 14.48 -7.75 16.82
C GLU A 158 14.27 -9.26 16.70
N THR A 159 13.83 -9.73 15.53
CA THR A 159 13.70 -11.17 15.25
C THR A 159 15.06 -11.86 15.29
N LEU A 160 16.08 -11.24 14.70
CA LEU A 160 17.46 -11.75 14.72
C LEU A 160 18.04 -11.86 16.13
N ILE A 161 17.82 -10.86 16.99
CA ILE A 161 18.28 -10.88 18.39
C ILE A 161 17.75 -12.11 19.13
N LYS A 162 16.54 -12.56 18.79
CA LYS A 162 15.87 -13.70 19.43
C LYS A 162 16.23 -15.05 18.80
N ALA A 163 16.90 -15.06 17.65
CA ALA A 163 17.29 -16.29 16.97
C ALA A 163 18.63 -16.81 17.52
N THR A 164 18.72 -18.13 17.75
CA THR A 164 19.89 -18.79 18.36
C THR A 164 21.06 -18.99 17.40
N ASP A 165 20.81 -19.02 16.09
CA ASP A 165 21.81 -19.18 15.04
C ASP A 165 21.74 -17.98 14.08
N CYS A 166 22.55 -16.95 14.32
CA CYS A 166 22.64 -15.79 13.43
C CYS A 166 24.10 -15.46 13.12
N ALA A 167 24.48 -15.60 11.84
CA ALA A 167 25.75 -15.10 11.35
C ALA A 167 25.80 -13.56 11.44
N PRO A 168 26.95 -12.95 11.71
CA PRO A 168 27.10 -11.50 11.98
C PRO A 168 26.76 -10.58 10.79
N TYR A 169 26.45 -11.13 9.61
CA TYR A 169 26.11 -10.38 8.39
C TYR A 169 24.64 -9.96 8.29
N ASN A 170 23.81 -10.26 9.29
CA ASN A 170 22.36 -10.24 9.12
C ASN A 170 21.64 -8.97 9.57
N PHE A 171 22.22 -8.08 10.37
CA PHE A 171 21.50 -6.87 10.84
C PHE A 171 21.34 -5.83 9.73
N LEU A 172 20.11 -5.35 9.55
CA LEU A 172 19.82 -4.23 8.65
C LEU A 172 20.35 -2.93 9.26
N GLN A 173 21.22 -2.26 8.51
CA GLN A 173 21.83 -0.99 8.90
C GLN A 173 20.79 0.13 8.94
N PRO A 174 20.86 1.06 9.90
CA PRO A 174 19.97 2.23 9.91
C PRO A 174 20.21 3.12 8.69
N PHE A 175 19.24 3.97 8.37
CA PHE A 175 19.43 5.01 7.35
C PHE A 175 20.57 5.97 7.74
N GLN A 176 21.22 6.52 6.71
CA GLN A 176 22.25 7.53 6.93
C GLN A 176 21.63 8.86 7.38
N LYS A 177 22.38 9.63 8.18
CA LYS A 177 22.00 11.00 8.51
C LYS A 177 21.94 11.84 7.23
N ARG A 178 20.97 12.75 7.16
CA ARG A 178 20.86 13.70 6.05
C ARG A 178 22.12 14.58 6.00
N PRO A 179 22.78 14.73 4.86
CA PRO A 179 23.84 15.72 4.70
C PRO A 179 23.30 17.14 4.95
N GLU A 180 24.00 17.95 5.74
CA GLU A 180 23.56 19.32 6.10
C GLU A 180 23.24 20.23 4.89
N LYS A 181 23.78 19.91 3.70
CA LYS A 181 23.60 20.68 2.46
C LYS A 181 22.50 20.17 1.50
N SER A 182 21.76 19.11 1.82
CA SER A 182 20.74 18.52 0.91
C SER A 182 19.28 18.87 1.28
N ALA A 183 19.07 20.09 1.80
CA ALA A 183 17.78 20.57 2.31
C ALA A 183 16.67 20.77 1.25
N ASN A 184 16.88 20.41 -0.01
CA ASN A 184 15.83 20.50 -1.03
C ASN A 184 14.94 19.26 -1.00
N THR A 185 13.89 19.37 -0.20
CA THR A 185 12.50 18.94 -0.50
C THR A 185 12.30 17.56 -1.14
N ILE A 186 11.97 16.57 -0.32
CA ILE A 186 10.99 15.55 -0.72
C ILE A 186 9.91 15.56 0.36
N ALA A 187 9.07 16.59 0.32
CA ALA A 187 7.76 16.53 0.96
C ALA A 187 6.88 15.64 0.07
N THR A 188 7.07 14.32 0.14
CA THR A 188 6.13 13.38 -0.48
C THR A 188 5.43 12.57 0.60
N ALA A 189 4.44 13.25 1.16
CA ALA A 189 3.17 12.68 1.59
C ALA A 189 3.19 11.67 2.74
N ALA A 190 2.53 12.05 3.83
CA ALA A 190 2.10 11.21 4.96
C ALA A 190 1.21 9.99 4.58
N ILE A 191 1.03 9.74 3.29
CA ILE A 191 0.05 8.83 2.67
C ILE A 191 0.52 7.37 2.70
N THR A 192 1.81 7.08 2.52
CA THR A 192 2.26 5.71 2.20
C THR A 192 2.36 4.75 3.39
N ALA A 193 2.75 5.20 4.59
CA ALA A 193 2.78 4.33 5.78
C ALA A 193 1.37 3.87 6.15
N ILE A 194 0.41 4.79 6.14
CA ILE A 194 -0.96 4.49 6.54
C ILE A 194 -1.62 3.61 5.48
N SER A 195 -1.44 3.92 4.19
CA SER A 195 -1.88 3.06 3.09
C SER A 195 -1.27 1.66 3.17
N PHE A 196 0.02 1.53 3.51
CA PHE A 196 0.68 0.23 3.69
C PHE A 196 0.12 -0.58 4.86
N ALA A 197 -0.01 0.01 6.05
CA ALA A 197 -0.60 -0.65 7.22
C ALA A 197 -2.06 -1.07 6.97
N SER A 198 -2.80 -0.24 6.23
CA SER A 198 -4.17 -0.53 5.78
C SER A 198 -4.22 -1.76 4.88
N ILE A 199 -3.33 -1.81 3.88
CA ILE A 199 -3.24 -2.92 2.92
C ILE A 199 -2.89 -4.22 3.65
N MET A 200 -1.95 -4.18 4.59
CA MET A 200 -1.57 -5.36 5.36
C MET A 200 -2.69 -5.83 6.28
N THR A 201 -3.32 -4.93 7.02
CA THR A 201 -4.46 -5.26 7.89
C THR A 201 -5.60 -5.89 7.09
N TYR A 202 -5.94 -5.32 5.93
CA TYR A 202 -7.00 -5.84 5.08
C TYR A 202 -6.63 -7.18 4.42
N THR A 203 -5.42 -7.31 3.87
CA THR A 203 -4.97 -8.56 3.21
C THR A 203 -4.82 -9.73 4.19
N VAL A 204 -4.32 -9.47 5.40
CA VAL A 204 -4.26 -10.46 6.49
C VAL A 204 -5.67 -10.90 6.87
N ASN A 205 -6.58 -9.97 7.19
CA ASN A 205 -7.96 -10.32 7.56
C ASN A 205 -8.72 -11.12 6.48
N LYS A 206 -8.43 -10.88 5.19
CA LYS A 206 -9.02 -11.66 4.10
C LYS A 206 -8.46 -13.08 3.98
N ARG A 207 -7.21 -13.33 4.39
CA ARG A 207 -6.62 -14.68 4.39
C ARG A 207 -7.17 -15.58 5.51
N TYR A 208 -7.74 -14.99 6.55
CA TYR A 208 -8.30 -15.70 7.72
C TYR A 208 -9.83 -15.74 7.75
N ARG A 209 -10.51 -15.41 6.64
CA ARG A 209 -11.95 -15.58 6.41
C ARG A 209 -12.19 -16.48 5.21
#